data_AF-A0A949XJI6-F1
#
_entry.id   AF-A0A949XJI6-F1
#
_cell.length_a   1.000
_cell.length_b   1.000
_cell.length_c   1.000
_cell.angle_alpha   90.00
_cell.angle_beta   90.00
_cell.angle_gamma   90.00
#
_symmetry.space_group_name_H-M   'P 1'
#
loop_
_entity.id
_entity.type
_entity.pdbx_description
1 polymer ?
#
loop_
_entity_poly.entity_id
_entity_poly.type
_entity_poly.pdbx_seq_one_letter_code
_entity_poly.pdbx_strand_id
1 'polypeptide(L)'
;MTHILLTATPTPGHVEPMLATACHLRDCGHSVLFNTAEVFRHNVESQGIRFAPLIGKANFDYRTFNKFLPEGQALAPGREEMMHDLMHAFGDTMLPHMTASWTLCVGSPSA
;
A
#
# COMPACT_ATOMS: atom_id res chain seq x y z
N MET A 1 -23.67 -8.02 -4.73
CA MET A 1 -22.86 -7.07 -3.93
C MET A 1 -21.88 -7.86 -3.09
N THR A 2 -20.58 -7.56 -3.20
CA THR A 2 -19.48 -8.29 -2.52
C THR A 2 -18.58 -7.28 -1.79
N HIS A 3 -17.99 -7.66 -0.67
CA HIS A 3 -16.99 -6.87 0.03
C HIS A 3 -15.58 -7.26 -0.46
N ILE A 4 -14.84 -6.29 -0.97
CA ILE A 4 -13.53 -6.52 -1.60
C ILE A 4 -12.50 -5.66 -0.89
N LEU A 5 -11.43 -6.30 -0.41
CA LEU A 5 -10.22 -5.65 0.06
C LEU A 5 -9.23 -5.57 -1.11
N LEU A 6 -8.83 -4.37 -1.49
CA LEU A 6 -7.75 -4.13 -2.45
C LEU A 6 -6.53 -3.60 -1.71
N THR A 7 -5.40 -4.28 -1.82
CA THR A 7 -4.15 -3.91 -1.17
C THR A 7 -3.12 -3.52 -2.23
N ALA A 8 -2.35 -2.48 -1.96
CA ALA A 8 -1.32 -2.00 -2.89
C ALA A 8 -0.08 -1.50 -2.15
N THR A 9 1.09 -1.94 -2.64
CA THR A 9 2.39 -1.38 -2.24
C THR A 9 2.36 0.14 -2.42
N PRO A 10 2.79 0.94 -1.42
CA PRO A 10 2.56 2.39 -1.40
C PRO A 10 3.51 3.17 -2.31
N THR A 11 3.41 2.90 -3.61
CA THR A 11 4.13 3.56 -4.68
C THR A 11 3.13 3.93 -5.79
N PRO A 12 3.29 5.07 -6.46
CA PRO A 12 2.33 5.51 -7.48
C PRO A 12 2.05 4.46 -8.56
N GLY A 13 3.11 3.78 -9.04
CA GLY A 13 3.00 2.74 -10.07
C GLY A 13 2.16 1.51 -9.68
N HIS A 14 1.91 1.29 -8.39
CA HIS A 14 1.00 0.25 -7.90
C HIS A 14 -0.36 0.81 -7.48
N VAL A 15 -0.38 1.99 -6.84
CA VAL A 15 -1.62 2.55 -6.29
C VAL A 15 -2.56 3.04 -7.38
N GLU A 16 -2.05 3.71 -8.41
CA GLU A 16 -2.92 4.31 -9.44
C GLU A 16 -3.70 3.26 -10.26
N PRO A 17 -3.09 2.18 -10.78
CA PRO A 17 -3.84 1.14 -11.49
C PRO A 17 -4.83 0.40 -10.58
N MET A 18 -4.45 0.17 -9.32
CA MET A 18 -5.33 -0.46 -8.34
C MET A 18 -6.51 0.44 -7.97
N LEU A 19 -6.32 1.76 -7.87
CA LEU A 19 -7.40 2.71 -7.60
C LEU A 19 -8.37 2.80 -8.77
N ALA A 20 -7.89 2.73 -10.01
CA ALA A 20 -8.76 2.61 -11.19
C ALA A 20 -9.62 1.33 -11.12
N THR A 21 -9.00 0.21 -10.72
CA THR A 21 -9.71 -1.07 -10.50
C THR A 21 -10.75 -0.94 -9.37
N ALA A 22 -10.41 -0.25 -8.28
CA ALA A 22 -11.32 0.01 -7.16
C ALA A 22 -12.57 0.80 -7.60
N CYS A 23 -12.39 1.83 -8.42
CA CYS A 23 -13.49 2.62 -8.97
C CYS A 23 -14.39 1.77 -9.87
N HIS A 24 -13.81 0.96 -10.74
CA HIS A 24 -14.58 0.05 -11.58
C HIS A 24 -15.43 -0.93 -10.75
N LEU A 25 -14.83 -1.56 -9.72
CA LEU A 25 -15.54 -2.48 -8.83
C LEU A 25 -16.67 -1.78 -8.05
N ARG A 26 -16.45 -0.55 -7.57
CA ARG A 26 -17.49 0.28 -6.96
C ARG A 26 -18.64 0.52 -7.94
N ASP A 27 -18.34 0.88 -9.18
CA ASP A 27 -19.34 1.17 -10.21
C ASP A 27 -20.14 -0.08 -10.62
N CYS A 28 -19.55 -1.27 -10.49
CA CYS A 28 -20.25 -2.56 -10.59
C CYS A 28 -21.12 -2.90 -9.36
N GLY A 29 -21.17 -2.06 -8.33
CA GLY A 29 -21.96 -2.27 -7.12
C GLY A 29 -21.27 -3.11 -6.04
N HIS A 30 -19.94 -3.21 -6.07
CA HIS A 30 -19.17 -3.83 -4.99
C HIS A 30 -18.76 -2.82 -3.92
N SER A 31 -18.54 -3.32 -2.71
CA SER A 31 -18.12 -2.54 -1.56
C SER A 31 -16.62 -2.67 -1.37
N VAL A 32 -15.85 -1.68 -1.83
CA VAL A 32 -14.38 -1.75 -1.85
C VAL A 32 -13.77 -1.05 -0.64
N LEU A 33 -12.82 -1.72 0.03
CA LEU A 33 -11.90 -1.13 0.99
C LEU A 33 -10.49 -1.15 0.38
N PHE A 34 -9.84 0.00 0.33
CA PHE A 34 -8.49 0.15 -0.23
C PHE A 34 -7.47 0.25 0.90
N ASN A 35 -6.41 -0.57 0.85
CA ASN A 35 -5.37 -0.64 1.87
C ASN A 35 -3.99 -0.33 1.29
N THR A 36 -3.45 0.82 1.67
CA THR A 36 -2.12 1.32 1.26
C THR A 36 -1.61 2.35 2.27
N ALA A 37 -0.53 3.10 1.98
CA ALA A 37 0.00 4.10 2.89
C ALA A 37 -0.87 5.37 2.99
N GLU A 38 -0.77 6.03 4.14
CA GLU A 38 -1.51 7.24 4.54
C GLU A 38 -1.38 8.38 3.53
N VAL A 39 -0.23 8.49 2.86
CA VAL A 39 0.03 9.51 1.83
C VAL A 39 -0.99 9.48 0.67
N PHE A 40 -1.61 8.33 0.40
CA PHE A 40 -2.61 8.18 -0.65
C PHE A 40 -4.06 8.35 -0.17
N ARG A 41 -4.31 8.51 1.14
CA ARG A 41 -5.67 8.60 1.70
C ARG A 41 -6.55 9.57 0.94
N HIS A 42 -6.07 10.81 0.79
CA HIS A 42 -6.85 11.87 0.15
C HIS A 42 -7.26 11.49 -1.27
N ASN A 43 -6.33 10.92 -2.06
CA ASN A 43 -6.63 10.50 -3.43
C ASN A 43 -7.71 9.40 -3.44
N VAL A 44 -7.57 8.38 -2.59
CA VAL A 44 -8.54 7.27 -2.49
C VAL A 44 -9.93 7.77 -2.07
N GLU A 45 -10.00 8.52 -0.98
CA GLU A 45 -11.27 9.00 -0.40
C GLU A 45 -11.96 10.02 -1.31
N SER A 46 -11.20 10.85 -2.05
CA SER A 46 -11.76 11.79 -3.03
C SER A 46 -12.52 11.10 -4.18
N GLN A 47 -12.19 9.83 -4.44
CA GLN A 47 -12.89 8.99 -5.40
C GLN A 47 -14.02 8.19 -4.74
N GLY A 48 -14.43 8.51 -3.51
CA GLY A 48 -15.54 7.81 -2.83
C GLY A 48 -15.24 6.33 -2.53
N ILE A 49 -13.96 5.95 -2.48
CA ILE A 49 -13.51 4.61 -2.06
C ILE A 49 -13.18 4.65 -0.58
N ARG A 50 -13.56 3.62 0.18
CA ARG A 50 -13.17 3.53 1.60
C ARG A 50 -11.69 3.23 1.72
N PHE A 51 -11.05 3.80 2.74
CA PHE A 51 -9.61 3.67 2.95
C PHE A 51 -9.28 3.09 4.33
N ALA A 52 -8.27 2.23 4.37
CA ALA A 52 -7.61 1.82 5.61
C ALA A 52 -6.09 1.90 5.43
N PRO A 53 -5.33 2.55 6.32
CA PRO A 53 -3.90 2.66 6.16
C PRO A 53 -3.19 1.33 6.44
N LEU A 54 -2.02 1.16 5.82
CA LEU A 54 -1.01 0.22 6.28
C LEU A 54 -0.50 0.64 7.66
N ILE A 55 0.15 -0.29 8.36
CA ILE A 55 0.74 -0.04 9.69
C ILE A 55 2.24 -0.30 9.70
N GLY A 56 2.92 0.27 10.70
CA GLY A 56 4.36 0.08 10.89
C GLY A 56 5.17 0.52 9.67
N LYS A 57 6.26 -0.22 9.38
CA LYS A 57 7.17 0.11 8.28
C LYS A 57 6.54 0.04 6.88
N ALA A 58 5.41 -0.66 6.72
CA ALA A 58 4.69 -0.72 5.46
C ALA A 58 3.94 0.59 5.12
N ASN A 59 3.70 1.46 6.12
CA ASN A 59 3.07 2.77 5.91
C ASN A 59 4.11 3.86 5.63
N PHE A 60 4.90 3.69 4.57
CA PHE A 60 5.94 4.63 4.20
C PHE A 60 5.46 5.64 3.14
N ASP A 61 6.07 6.83 3.15
CA ASP A 61 5.85 7.87 2.15
C ASP A 61 6.94 7.81 1.07
N TYR A 62 6.55 7.40 -0.13
CA TYR A 62 7.43 7.31 -1.30
C TYR A 62 8.07 8.65 -1.71
N ARG A 63 7.49 9.79 -1.33
CA ARG A 63 8.06 11.12 -1.62
C ARG A 63 9.29 11.41 -0.77
N THR A 64 9.42 10.71 0.35
CA THR A 64 10.55 10.77 1.27
C THR A 64 11.27 9.42 1.35
N PHE A 65 11.29 8.68 0.25
CA PHE A 65 11.83 7.32 0.17
C PHE A 65 13.29 7.26 0.62
N ASN A 66 14.08 8.28 0.28
CA ASN A 66 15.46 8.44 0.72
C ASN A 66 15.61 8.51 2.25
N LYS A 67 14.62 9.02 2.99
CA LYS A 67 14.60 9.01 4.46
C LYS A 67 14.18 7.67 5.04
N PHE A 68 13.38 6.92 4.29
CA PHE A 68 12.92 5.59 4.68
C PHE A 68 14.04 4.54 4.51
N LEU A 69 14.85 4.67 3.46
CA LEU A 69 16.00 3.82 3.15
C LEU A 69 17.29 4.64 3.02
N PRO A 70 17.85 5.15 4.14
CA PRO A 70 19.04 6.00 4.09
C PRO A 70 20.28 5.25 3.58
N GLU A 71 20.37 3.93 3.79
CA GLU A 71 21.50 3.09 3.35
C GLU A 71 21.59 3.00 1.82
N GLY A 72 20.46 3.10 1.11
CA GLY A 72 20.41 3.09 -0.35
C GLY A 72 21.09 4.31 -0.98
N GLN A 73 21.17 5.43 -0.25
CA GLN A 73 21.82 6.66 -0.74
C GLN A 73 23.33 6.52 -0.95
N ALA A 74 23.96 5.54 -0.30
CA ALA A 74 25.39 5.28 -0.46
C ALA A 74 25.70 4.40 -1.70
N LEU A 75 24.67 3.84 -2.34
CA LEU A 75 24.82 2.98 -3.51
C LEU A 75 24.89 3.81 -4.79
N ALA A 76 25.69 3.33 -5.74
CA ALA A 76 25.72 3.93 -7.08
C ALA A 76 24.39 3.64 -7.80
N PRO A 77 23.85 4.60 -8.56
CA PRO A 77 22.61 4.40 -9.29
C PRO A 77 22.68 3.18 -10.22
N GLY A 78 21.64 2.34 -10.20
CA GLY A 78 21.54 1.16 -11.06
C GLY A 78 21.03 -0.09 -10.35
N ARG A 79 21.60 -1.25 -10.69
CA ARG A 79 21.08 -2.55 -10.23
C ARG A 79 21.15 -2.71 -8.71
N GLU A 80 22.26 -2.30 -8.10
CA GLU A 80 22.49 -2.51 -6.66
C GLU A 80 21.54 -1.64 -5.82
N GLU A 81 21.37 -0.37 -6.19
CA GLU A 81 20.36 0.53 -5.61
C GLU A 81 18.95 -0.06 -5.76
N MET A 82 18.57 -0.51 -6.97
CA MET A 82 17.26 -1.11 -7.21
C MET A 82 17.00 -2.38 -6.39
N MET A 83 17.99 -3.27 -6.29
CA MET A 83 17.86 -4.49 -5.50
C MET A 83 17.74 -4.18 -4.01
N HIS A 84 18.54 -3.23 -3.50
CA HIS A 84 18.43 -2.75 -2.13
C HIS A 84 17.03 -2.19 -1.85
N ASP A 85 16.53 -1.31 -2.71
CA ASP A 85 15.22 -0.69 -2.54
C ASP A 85 14.09 -1.72 -2.57
N LEU A 86 14.16 -2.71 -3.46
CA LEU A 86 13.20 -3.80 -3.49
C LEU A 86 13.24 -4.64 -2.20
N MET A 87 14.43 -5.01 -1.74
CA MET A 87 14.59 -5.83 -0.54
C MET A 87 14.07 -5.12 0.71
N HIS A 88 14.32 -3.82 0.86
CA HIS A 88 13.98 -3.11 2.09
C HIS A 88 12.64 -2.38 2.05
N ALA A 89 12.20 -1.85 0.90
CA ALA A 89 10.88 -1.22 0.82
C ALA A 89 9.75 -2.20 0.60
N PHE A 90 10.02 -3.32 -0.08
CA PHE A 90 9.03 -4.38 -0.25
C PHE A 90 9.31 -5.57 0.68
N GLY A 91 10.50 -6.19 0.59
CA GLY A 91 10.83 -7.38 1.38
C GLY A 91 10.66 -7.21 2.89
N ASP A 92 11.32 -6.22 3.49
CA ASP A 92 11.25 -5.98 4.95
C ASP A 92 9.87 -5.52 5.42
N THR A 93 9.05 -4.97 4.52
CA THR A 93 7.70 -4.49 4.84
C THR A 93 6.61 -5.52 4.57
N MET A 94 6.93 -6.67 3.97
CA MET A 94 5.97 -7.72 3.64
C MET A 94 5.16 -8.18 4.85
N LEU A 95 5.81 -8.50 5.97
CA LEU A 95 5.12 -8.99 7.16
C LEU A 95 4.12 -7.97 7.75
N PRO A 96 4.50 -6.70 8.00
CA PRO A 96 3.54 -5.70 8.46
C PRO A 96 2.45 -5.40 7.41
N HIS A 97 2.76 -5.44 6.12
CA HIS A 97 1.78 -5.28 5.03
C HIS A 97 0.73 -6.41 5.05
N MET A 98 1.19 -7.67 5.12
CA MET A 98 0.31 -8.83 5.17
C MET A 98 -0.52 -8.86 6.45
N THR A 99 0.06 -8.49 7.60
CA THR A 99 -0.66 -8.41 8.87
C THR A 99 -1.81 -7.39 8.80
N ALA A 100 -1.54 -6.18 8.30
CA ALA A 100 -2.55 -5.14 8.13
C ALA A 100 -3.71 -5.63 7.24
N SER A 101 -3.35 -6.20 6.09
CA SER A 101 -4.30 -6.73 5.11
C SER A 101 -5.14 -7.87 5.69
N TRP A 102 -4.51 -8.79 6.42
CA TRP A 102 -5.17 -9.94 7.03
C TRP A 102 -6.21 -9.51 8.07
N THR A 103 -5.85 -8.60 8.98
CA THR A 103 -6.79 -8.10 9.99
C THR A 103 -8.03 -7.46 9.36
N LEU A 104 -7.88 -6.75 8.24
CA LEU A 104 -9.01 -6.19 7.50
C LEU A 104 -9.84 -7.25 6.78
N CYS A 105 -9.21 -8.31 6.27
CA CYS A 105 -9.88 -9.35 5.51
C CYS A 105 -10.71 -10.30 6.40
N VAL A 106 -10.19 -10.70 7.56
CA VAL A 106 -10.80 -11.73 8.42
C VAL A 106 -11.54 -11.11 9.61
N GLY A 107 -11.38 -9.80 9.83
CA GLY A 107 -11.81 -9.11 11.04
C GLY A 107 -10.83 -9.35 12.19
N SER A 108 -10.83 -8.47 13.19
CA SER A 108 -10.12 -8.74 14.46
C SER A 108 -10.67 -10.04 15.05
N PRO A 109 -9.83 -10.98 15.53
CA PRO A 109 -10.35 -12.11 16.28
C PRO A 109 -11.17 -11.57 17.45
N SER A 110 -12.43 -12.00 17.55
CA SER A 110 -13.26 -11.69 18.71
C SER A 110 -12.48 -12.09 19.96
N ALA A 111 -12.23 -11.11 20.83
CA ALA A 111 -11.63 -11.31 22.15
C ALA A 111 -12.51 -12.21 23.02
#